data_AF-N6TUP8-F1
#
_entry.id   AF-N6TUP8-F1
#
_cell.length_a   1.000
_cell.length_b   1.000
_cell.length_c   1.000
_cell.angle_alpha   90.00
_cell.angle_beta   90.00
_cell.angle_gamma   90.00
#
_symmetry.space_group_name_H-M   'P 1'
#
loop_
_entity.id
_entity.type
_entity.pdbx_description
1 polymer ?
#
loop_
_entity_poly.entity_id
_entity_poly.type
_entity_poly.pdbx_seq_one_letter_code
_entity_poly.pdbx_strand_id
1 'polypeptide(L)'
;MSANVTLRQELDLYVCVVHAKSYPNVKCRYPNLDILICRQNTEGEYAMLEHSAKPGVVESLKIITQENTFRFAEWCFKLALQENRGKVTIVHKANIMKLSDGLFMKVVKDVAKSFPEIEVNDMIVDNATMQLVQDPAQFDMLVTPNLYGNILSNIACGLVGGAGLMSGKNFGPDCALFEAGSRHLTFIDDDNLNPIAMLNASKDLLRYLGLGDYAELIKQAIKKTLSVDKVQTHDLGGSNTSDEVVEAIKSNISDLLKSAHVKLF
;
A
#
# COMPACT_ATOMS: atom_id res chain seq x y z
N MET A 1 18.97 6.23 11.75
CA MET A 1 17.54 6.06 11.40
C MET A 1 17.32 6.56 9.99
N SER A 2 16.51 5.89 9.16
CA SER A 2 16.19 6.37 7.81
C SER A 2 15.31 7.62 7.90
N ALA A 3 15.54 8.64 7.07
CA ALA A 3 14.74 9.88 7.04
C ALA A 3 13.23 9.63 6.94
N ASN A 4 12.81 8.59 6.19
CA ASN A 4 11.41 8.23 6.04
C ASN A 4 10.80 7.63 7.31
N VAL A 5 11.59 6.87 8.09
CA VAL A 5 11.15 6.33 9.38
C VAL A 5 11.02 7.47 10.38
N THR A 6 12.00 8.38 10.42
CA THR A 6 11.94 9.59 11.25
C THR A 6 10.70 10.41 10.94
N LEU A 7 10.43 10.71 9.65
CA LEU A 7 9.26 11.50 9.27
C LEU A 7 7.94 10.84 9.70
N ARG A 8 7.81 9.50 9.60
CA ARG A 8 6.63 8.77 10.05
C ARG A 8 6.47 8.78 11.57
N GLN A 9 7.56 8.76 12.32
CA GLN A 9 7.52 8.82 13.78
C GLN A 9 7.20 10.22 14.29
N GLU A 10 7.89 11.24 13.78
CA GLU A 10 7.69 12.65 14.18
C GLU A 10 6.28 13.16 13.85
N LEU A 11 5.68 12.68 12.76
CA LEU A 11 4.31 13.02 12.34
C LEU A 11 3.25 12.02 12.82
N ASP A 12 3.66 11.00 13.60
CA ASP A 12 2.79 9.92 14.08
C ASP A 12 1.90 9.29 12.98
N LEU A 13 2.50 9.00 11.82
CA LEU A 13 1.83 8.38 10.68
C LEU A 13 1.66 6.88 10.90
N TYR A 14 0.81 6.49 11.85
CA TYR A 14 0.68 5.12 12.40
C TYR A 14 0.05 4.08 11.46
N VAL A 15 -0.60 4.50 10.38
CA VAL A 15 -1.11 3.59 9.33
C VAL A 15 -0.34 3.81 8.04
N CYS A 16 0.07 2.72 7.38
CA CYS A 16 0.48 2.72 5.99
C CYS A 16 -0.46 1.82 5.17
N VAL A 17 -1.00 2.35 4.07
CA VAL A 17 -1.89 1.64 3.15
C VAL A 17 -1.23 1.53 1.78
N VAL A 18 -1.24 0.32 1.24
CA VAL A 18 -0.83 0.02 -0.13
C VAL A 18 -2.00 -0.65 -0.84
N HIS A 19 -2.30 -0.19 -2.06
CA HIS A 19 -3.32 -0.79 -2.91
C HIS A 19 -2.66 -1.53 -4.07
N ALA A 20 -2.57 -2.85 -3.95
CA ALA A 20 -2.03 -3.71 -5.00
C ALA A 20 -3.17 -4.09 -5.95
N LYS A 21 -3.37 -3.26 -6.98
CA LYS A 21 -4.38 -3.45 -8.01
C LYS A 21 -3.78 -3.59 -9.39
N SER A 22 -4.16 -4.64 -10.09
CA SER A 22 -3.71 -4.88 -11.45
C SER A 22 -4.42 -3.97 -12.44
N TYR A 23 -3.64 -3.44 -13.40
CA TYR A 23 -4.18 -2.68 -14.52
C TYR A 23 -4.55 -3.65 -15.65
N PRO A 24 -5.74 -3.49 -16.27
CA PRO A 24 -6.07 -4.24 -17.48
C PRO A 24 -5.00 -4.04 -18.57
N ASN A 25 -4.66 -5.10 -19.31
CA ASN A 25 -3.67 -5.06 -20.39
C ASN A 25 -2.27 -4.57 -20.02
N VAL A 26 -1.93 -4.47 -18.72
CA VAL A 26 -0.56 -4.32 -18.24
C VAL A 26 -0.04 -5.70 -17.86
N LYS A 27 1.15 -6.05 -18.38
CA LYS A 27 1.73 -7.36 -18.16
C LYS A 27 2.07 -7.55 -16.67
N CYS A 28 1.44 -8.53 -16.04
CA CYS A 28 1.71 -8.91 -14.66
C CYS A 28 1.39 -10.40 -14.44
N ARG A 29 1.72 -10.94 -13.27
CA ARG A 29 1.46 -12.35 -12.95
C ARG A 29 -0.03 -12.61 -12.72
N TYR A 30 -0.73 -11.65 -12.11
CA TYR A 30 -2.13 -11.77 -11.71
C TYR A 30 -2.96 -10.59 -12.25
N PRO A 31 -3.63 -10.71 -13.41
CA PRO A 31 -4.26 -9.57 -14.11
C PRO A 31 -5.52 -9.00 -13.45
N ASN A 32 -6.13 -9.73 -12.51
CA ASN A 32 -7.37 -9.34 -11.84
C ASN A 32 -7.19 -9.21 -10.32
N LEU A 33 -6.00 -8.84 -9.88
CA LEU A 33 -5.71 -8.69 -8.46
C LEU A 33 -6.18 -7.34 -7.92
N ASP A 34 -6.76 -7.33 -6.72
CA ASP A 34 -7.21 -6.12 -6.03
C ASP A 34 -7.15 -6.32 -4.51
N ILE A 35 -5.95 -6.16 -3.92
CA ILE A 35 -5.71 -6.32 -2.49
C ILE A 35 -5.37 -4.97 -1.85
N LEU A 36 -5.98 -4.67 -0.69
CA LEU A 36 -5.51 -3.63 0.21
C LEU A 36 -4.61 -4.20 1.30
N ILE A 37 -3.46 -3.58 1.54
CA ILE A 37 -2.54 -3.97 2.62
C ILE A 37 -2.41 -2.80 3.57
N CYS A 38 -2.89 -2.97 4.80
CA CYS A 38 -2.72 -2.04 5.89
C CYS A 38 -1.65 -2.52 6.87
N ARG A 39 -0.66 -1.67 7.09
CA ARG A 39 0.54 -1.92 7.88
C ARG A 39 0.60 -0.93 9.04
N GLN A 40 0.78 -1.44 10.25
CA GLN A 40 1.14 -0.60 11.41
C GLN A 40 2.51 0.03 11.10
N ASN A 41 2.66 1.35 11.22
CA ASN A 41 3.78 2.06 10.63
C ASN A 41 4.71 2.80 11.63
N THR A 42 4.46 2.71 12.94
CA THR A 42 5.21 3.42 13.98
C THR A 42 5.91 2.51 15.02
N GLU A 43 5.53 1.24 15.14
CA GLU A 43 6.12 0.30 16.11
C GLU A 43 6.66 -0.99 15.45
N GLY A 44 6.87 -2.06 16.22
CA GLY A 44 7.40 -3.33 15.76
C GLY A 44 8.93 -3.33 15.70
N GLU A 45 9.47 -4.09 14.75
CA GLU A 45 10.91 -4.24 14.52
C GLU A 45 11.56 -2.94 14.00
N TYR A 46 10.76 -2.02 13.46
CA TYR A 46 11.22 -0.71 12.99
C TYR A 46 11.40 0.32 14.11
N ALA A 47 11.21 -0.06 15.38
CA ALA A 47 11.62 0.77 16.51
C ALA A 47 13.15 1.01 16.52
N MET A 48 13.94 0.16 15.83
CA MET A 48 15.41 0.25 15.74
C MET A 48 16.10 0.30 17.12
N LEU A 49 15.47 -0.35 18.11
CA LEU A 49 16.00 -0.47 19.47
C LEU A 49 16.89 -1.70 19.53
N GLU A 50 18.16 -1.49 19.19
CA GLU A 50 19.17 -2.54 19.14
C GLU A 50 20.33 -2.21 20.06
N HIS A 51 20.90 -3.23 20.70
CA HIS A 51 22.11 -3.09 21.50
C HIS A 51 22.93 -4.37 21.51
N SER A 52 24.22 -4.24 21.81
CA SER A 52 25.12 -5.37 21.99
C SER A 52 25.17 -5.74 23.47
N ALA A 53 24.56 -6.86 23.85
CA ALA A 53 24.57 -7.33 25.24
C ALA A 53 25.99 -7.75 25.66
N LYS A 54 26.77 -8.30 24.72
CA LYS A 54 28.20 -8.59 24.83
C LYS A 54 28.81 -8.76 23.43
N PRO A 55 30.14 -8.74 23.25
CA PRO A 55 30.76 -8.95 21.94
C PRO A 55 30.22 -10.20 21.22
N GLY A 56 29.67 -10.01 20.02
CA GLY A 56 29.06 -11.07 19.22
C GLY A 56 27.60 -11.41 19.54
N VAL A 57 26.94 -10.72 20.49
CA VAL A 57 25.53 -10.92 20.83
C VAL A 57 24.77 -9.60 20.71
N VAL A 58 23.88 -9.52 19.73
CA VAL A 58 23.05 -8.35 19.45
C VAL A 58 21.60 -8.68 19.77
N GLU A 59 20.96 -7.81 20.55
CA GLU A 59 19.54 -7.85 20.81
C GLU A 59 18.83 -6.80 19.97
N SER A 60 17.66 -7.18 19.43
CA SER A 60 16.78 -6.31 18.65
C SER A 60 15.38 -6.40 19.24
N LEU A 61 14.85 -5.27 19.70
CA LEU A 61 13.58 -5.24 20.42
C LEU A 61 12.41 -4.97 19.46
N LYS A 62 11.46 -5.90 19.44
CA LYS A 62 10.16 -5.72 18.79
C LYS A 62 9.16 -5.20 19.81
N ILE A 63 8.66 -3.98 19.59
CA ILE A 63 7.67 -3.35 20.49
C ILE A 63 6.29 -3.40 19.85
N ILE A 64 5.30 -3.95 20.54
CA ILE A 64 3.89 -3.91 20.13
C ILE A 64 3.09 -3.37 21.32
N THR A 65 2.24 -2.39 21.08
CA THR A 65 1.43 -1.78 22.14
C THR A 65 -0.06 -1.94 21.86
N GLN A 66 -0.85 -2.09 22.92
CA GLN A 66 -2.30 -2.22 22.80
C GLN A 66 -2.92 -0.95 22.21
N GLU A 67 -2.47 0.23 22.65
CA GLU A 67 -2.99 1.52 22.20
C GLU A 67 -2.76 1.74 20.71
N ASN A 68 -1.53 1.57 20.22
CA ASN A 68 -1.24 1.74 18.80
C ASN A 68 -1.95 0.70 17.94
N THR A 69 -2.01 -0.55 18.40
CA THR A 69 -2.74 -1.60 17.67
C THR A 69 -4.23 -1.28 17.60
N PHE A 70 -4.84 -0.77 18.68
CA PHE A 70 -6.26 -0.43 18.72
C PHE A 70 -6.61 0.65 17.70
N ARG A 71 -5.93 1.81 17.76
CA ARG A 71 -6.18 2.92 16.82
C ARG A 71 -5.91 2.53 15.36
N PHE A 72 -4.85 1.74 15.13
CA PHE A 72 -4.53 1.21 13.82
C PHE A 72 -5.64 0.29 13.29
N ALA A 73 -6.08 -0.68 14.09
CA ALA A 73 -7.14 -1.61 13.70
C ALA A 73 -8.46 -0.87 13.44
N GLU A 74 -8.86 0.06 14.32
CA GLU A 74 -10.09 0.85 14.13
C GLU A 74 -10.06 1.64 12.82
N TRP A 75 -8.92 2.27 12.51
CA TRP A 75 -8.73 2.97 11.25
C TRP A 75 -8.85 2.01 10.05
N CYS A 76 -8.24 0.83 10.12
CA CYS A 76 -8.29 -0.16 9.04
C CYS A 76 -9.72 -0.68 8.78
N PHE A 77 -10.49 -1.00 9.83
CA PHE A 77 -11.87 -1.46 9.66
C PHE A 77 -12.78 -0.35 9.12
N LYS A 78 -12.57 0.91 9.51
CA LYS A 78 -13.25 2.06 8.89
C LYS A 78 -12.93 2.18 7.40
N LEU A 79 -11.65 2.04 7.02
CA LEU A 79 -11.25 2.04 5.61
C LEU A 79 -11.91 0.88 4.86
N ALA A 80 -11.96 -0.32 5.46
CA ALA A 80 -12.59 -1.48 4.85
C ALA A 80 -14.05 -1.19 4.45
N LEU A 81 -14.83 -0.58 5.34
CA LEU A 81 -16.21 -0.17 5.01
C LEU A 81 -16.26 0.89 3.90
N GLN A 82 -15.42 1.92 3.98
CA GLN A 82 -15.38 3.01 2.99
C GLN A 82 -15.03 2.51 1.57
N GLU A 83 -14.14 1.52 1.49
CA GLU A 83 -13.69 0.91 0.23
C GLU A 83 -14.51 -0.34 -0.14
N ASN A 84 -15.63 -0.60 0.56
CA ASN A 84 -16.54 -1.75 0.35
C ASN A 84 -15.82 -3.11 0.34
N ARG A 85 -14.89 -3.28 1.27
CA ARG A 85 -14.15 -4.52 1.51
C ARG A 85 -14.98 -5.44 2.39
N GLY A 86 -15.14 -6.69 1.96
CA GLY A 86 -15.94 -7.69 2.65
C GLY A 86 -15.13 -8.54 3.62
N LYS A 87 -13.79 -8.58 3.48
CA LYS A 87 -12.93 -9.48 4.26
C LYS A 87 -11.63 -8.85 4.70
N VAL A 88 -11.28 -9.05 5.98
CA VAL A 88 -9.99 -8.67 6.58
C VAL A 88 -9.26 -9.91 7.09
N THR A 89 -8.03 -10.11 6.61
CA THR A 89 -7.12 -11.15 7.09
C THR A 89 -6.03 -10.53 7.97
N ILE A 90 -5.99 -10.96 9.23
CA ILE A 90 -4.97 -10.55 10.20
C ILE A 90 -3.71 -11.40 9.97
N VAL A 91 -2.60 -10.78 9.54
CA VAL A 91 -1.35 -11.50 9.30
C VAL A 91 -0.40 -11.36 10.49
N HIS A 92 0.10 -12.49 11.00
CA HIS A 92 0.91 -12.53 12.23
C HIS A 92 1.88 -13.72 12.28
N LYS A 93 2.67 -13.84 13.34
CA LYS A 93 3.45 -15.03 13.72
C LYS A 93 3.25 -15.38 15.21
N ALA A 94 2.02 -15.24 15.71
CA ALA A 94 1.65 -15.50 17.10
C ALA A 94 1.90 -16.96 17.57
N ASN A 95 2.07 -17.91 16.66
CA ASN A 95 2.51 -19.27 16.99
C ASN A 95 3.95 -19.33 17.56
N ILE A 96 4.80 -18.37 17.17
CA ILE A 96 6.17 -18.20 17.70
C ILE A 96 6.20 -17.06 18.72
N MET A 97 5.71 -15.89 18.34
CA MET A 97 5.69 -14.68 19.16
C MET A 97 4.37 -14.54 19.93
N LYS A 98 4.18 -15.42 20.92
CA LYS A 98 2.91 -15.54 21.66
C LYS A 98 2.48 -14.27 22.39
N LEU A 99 3.41 -13.43 22.83
CA LEU A 99 3.09 -12.20 23.56
C LEU A 99 2.91 -10.99 22.64
N SER A 100 3.89 -10.66 21.80
CA SER A 100 3.84 -9.49 20.92
C SER A 100 2.76 -9.64 19.83
N ASP A 101 2.91 -10.63 18.96
CA ASP A 101 1.94 -10.87 17.89
C ASP A 101 0.60 -11.40 18.44
N GLY A 102 0.64 -12.10 19.57
CA GLY A 102 -0.58 -12.50 20.28
C GLY A 102 -1.37 -11.29 20.78
N LEU A 103 -0.71 -10.26 21.33
CA LEU A 103 -1.34 -9.00 21.69
C LEU A 103 -1.93 -8.30 20.45
N PHE A 104 -1.14 -8.18 19.38
CA PHE A 104 -1.62 -7.58 18.13
C PHE A 104 -2.90 -8.25 17.63
N MET A 105 -2.87 -9.58 17.47
CA MET A 105 -3.99 -10.36 16.98
C MET A 105 -5.21 -10.22 17.90
N LYS A 106 -5.02 -10.28 19.23
CA LYS A 106 -6.11 -10.13 20.19
C LYS A 106 -6.81 -8.78 20.03
N VAL A 107 -6.05 -7.69 20.00
CA VAL A 107 -6.61 -6.33 19.90
C VAL A 107 -7.33 -6.13 18.56
N VAL A 108 -6.76 -6.59 17.44
CA VAL A 108 -7.43 -6.48 16.12
C VAL A 108 -8.73 -7.27 16.10
N LYS A 109 -8.75 -8.49 16.67
CA LYS A 109 -9.98 -9.30 16.82
C LYS A 109 -11.01 -8.67 17.75
N ASP A 110 -10.57 -7.99 18.80
CA ASP A 110 -11.48 -7.27 19.71
C ASP A 110 -12.13 -6.07 19.02
N VAL A 111 -11.38 -5.31 18.23
CA VAL A 111 -11.91 -4.21 17.40
C VAL A 111 -12.90 -4.74 16.36
N ALA A 112 -12.57 -5.85 15.68
CA ALA A 112 -13.42 -6.48 14.67
C ALA A 112 -14.86 -6.77 15.13
N LYS A 113 -15.07 -7.02 16.43
CA LYS A 113 -16.41 -7.24 17.01
C LYS A 113 -17.36 -6.05 16.81
N SER A 114 -16.82 -4.85 16.61
CA SER A 114 -17.59 -3.64 16.34
C SER A 114 -17.94 -3.44 14.86
N PHE A 115 -17.47 -4.35 13.99
CA PHE A 115 -17.65 -4.32 12.54
C PHE A 115 -18.17 -5.68 12.03
N PRO A 116 -19.36 -6.13 12.47
CA PRO A 116 -19.88 -7.48 12.21
C PRO A 116 -20.12 -7.79 10.73
N GLU A 117 -20.23 -6.77 9.87
CA GLU A 117 -20.38 -6.89 8.42
C GLU A 117 -19.11 -7.31 7.67
N ILE A 118 -17.94 -7.29 8.32
CA ILE A 118 -16.66 -7.67 7.71
C ILE A 118 -16.29 -9.09 8.17
N GLU A 119 -16.07 -9.99 7.21
CA GLU A 119 -15.50 -11.33 7.50
C GLU A 119 -14.07 -11.16 8.02
N VAL A 120 -13.77 -11.75 9.18
CA VAL A 120 -12.42 -11.69 9.76
C VAL A 120 -11.84 -13.09 9.93
N ASN A 121 -10.66 -13.29 9.35
CA ASN A 121 -9.82 -14.46 9.57
C ASN A 121 -8.39 -14.03 9.92
N ASP A 122 -7.56 -15.01 10.27
CA ASP A 122 -6.12 -14.79 10.52
C ASP A 122 -5.27 -15.80 9.74
N MET A 123 -4.01 -15.42 9.50
CA MET A 123 -3.05 -16.26 8.81
C MET A 123 -1.64 -16.02 9.33
N ILE A 124 -0.88 -17.10 9.51
CA ILE A 124 0.54 -16.99 9.83
C ILE A 124 1.32 -16.43 8.62
N VAL A 125 2.27 -15.53 8.85
CA VAL A 125 2.94 -14.74 7.80
C VAL A 125 3.66 -15.61 6.75
N ASP A 126 4.22 -16.75 7.14
CA ASP A 126 4.80 -17.73 6.22
C ASP A 126 3.77 -18.37 5.29
N ASN A 127 2.57 -18.68 5.79
CA ASN A 127 1.49 -19.13 4.92
C ASN A 127 0.97 -17.95 4.08
N ALA A 128 0.83 -16.75 4.64
CA ALA A 128 0.35 -15.58 3.90
C ALA A 128 1.25 -15.23 2.71
N THR A 129 2.58 -15.30 2.86
CA THR A 129 3.50 -15.08 1.74
C THR A 129 3.40 -16.18 0.70
N MET A 130 3.25 -17.44 1.10
CA MET A 130 3.03 -18.56 0.17
C MET A 130 1.71 -18.39 -0.59
N GLN A 131 0.61 -18.07 0.10
CA GLN A 131 -0.71 -17.89 -0.48
C GLN A 131 -0.77 -16.68 -1.43
N LEU A 132 -0.07 -15.58 -1.12
CA LEU A 132 0.02 -14.44 -2.05
C LEU A 132 0.63 -14.84 -3.40
N VAL A 133 1.54 -15.81 -3.42
CA VAL A 133 2.17 -16.26 -4.66
C VAL A 133 1.41 -17.42 -5.32
N GLN A 134 0.60 -18.17 -4.57
CA GLN A 134 -0.16 -19.30 -5.10
C GLN A 134 -1.55 -18.87 -5.59
N ASP A 135 -2.34 -18.28 -4.71
CA ASP A 135 -3.71 -17.83 -4.96
C ASP A 135 -4.00 -16.50 -4.23
N PRO A 136 -3.47 -15.36 -4.72
CA PRO A 136 -3.68 -14.08 -4.07
C PRO A 136 -5.12 -13.58 -4.13
N ALA A 137 -5.96 -14.13 -5.02
CA ALA A 137 -7.36 -13.70 -5.17
C ALA A 137 -8.22 -14.03 -3.95
N GLN A 138 -7.75 -14.91 -3.06
CA GLN A 138 -8.42 -15.20 -1.78
C GLN A 138 -8.37 -14.04 -0.78
N PHE A 139 -7.47 -13.07 -0.98
CA PHE A 139 -7.30 -11.93 -0.10
C PHE A 139 -8.07 -10.71 -0.62
N ASP A 140 -8.68 -9.98 0.31
CA ASP A 140 -9.34 -8.71 0.03
C ASP A 140 -8.57 -7.57 0.73
N MET A 141 -8.53 -7.59 2.07
CA MET A 141 -7.72 -6.68 2.86
C MET A 141 -6.83 -7.43 3.85
N LEU A 142 -5.55 -7.07 3.92
CA LEU A 142 -4.58 -7.56 4.90
C LEU A 142 -4.34 -6.51 5.98
N VAL A 143 -4.36 -6.92 7.25
CA VAL A 143 -4.01 -6.07 8.40
C VAL A 143 -2.85 -6.72 9.14
N THR A 144 -1.77 -5.97 9.34
CA THR A 144 -0.50 -6.56 9.76
C THR A 144 0.39 -5.61 10.58
N PRO A 145 1.24 -6.15 11.49
CA PRO A 145 2.35 -5.40 12.07
C PRO A 145 3.35 -4.91 11.03
N ASN A 146 4.26 -4.05 11.49
CA ASN A 146 5.13 -3.23 10.66
C ASN A 146 6.02 -4.02 9.68
N LEU A 147 6.82 -4.96 10.18
CA LEU A 147 7.76 -5.72 9.33
C LEU A 147 7.07 -6.56 8.26
N TYR A 148 6.02 -7.29 8.63
CA TYR A 148 5.35 -8.17 7.67
C TYR A 148 4.61 -7.36 6.62
N GLY A 149 4.01 -6.22 6.98
CA GLY A 149 3.39 -5.32 6.01
C GLY A 149 4.37 -4.87 4.93
N ASN A 150 5.61 -4.55 5.31
CA ASN A 150 6.67 -4.20 4.35
C ASN A 150 7.01 -5.35 3.38
N ILE A 151 7.07 -6.58 3.89
CA ILE A 151 7.39 -7.76 3.10
C ILE A 151 6.24 -8.08 2.14
N LEU A 152 5.02 -8.15 2.66
CA LEU A 152 3.81 -8.48 1.91
C LEU A 152 3.53 -7.42 0.83
N SER A 153 3.74 -6.13 1.13
CA SER A 153 3.58 -5.07 0.13
C SER A 153 4.57 -5.21 -1.02
N ASN A 154 5.83 -5.55 -0.75
CA ASN A 154 6.83 -5.77 -1.80
C ASN A 154 6.53 -7.03 -2.64
N ILE A 155 6.02 -8.10 -2.03
CA ILE A 155 5.56 -9.28 -2.77
C ILE A 155 4.40 -8.87 -3.68
N ALA A 156 3.35 -8.24 -3.13
CA ALA A 156 2.18 -7.80 -3.88
C ALA A 156 2.55 -6.84 -5.02
N CYS A 157 3.53 -5.95 -4.80
CA CYS A 157 4.10 -5.08 -5.83
C CYS A 157 4.61 -5.86 -7.04
N GLY A 158 5.38 -6.93 -6.81
CA GLY A 158 5.89 -7.80 -7.88
C GLY A 158 4.79 -8.57 -8.62
N LEU A 159 3.67 -8.87 -7.94
CA LEU A 159 2.55 -9.60 -8.54
C LEU A 159 1.74 -8.76 -9.54
N VAL A 160 1.62 -7.45 -9.29
CA VAL A 160 0.73 -6.53 -10.05
C VAL A 160 1.44 -5.69 -11.12
N GLY A 161 2.75 -5.86 -11.32
CA GLY A 161 3.50 -5.21 -12.40
C GLY A 161 4.72 -4.39 -11.96
N GLY A 162 5.05 -4.37 -10.67
CA GLY A 162 6.30 -3.79 -10.16
C GLY A 162 6.17 -2.43 -9.51
N ALA A 163 7.31 -1.87 -9.10
CA ALA A 163 7.40 -0.66 -8.28
C ALA A 163 6.87 0.59 -8.98
N GLY A 164 6.98 0.65 -10.31
CA GLY A 164 6.56 1.80 -11.12
C GLY A 164 5.05 2.11 -11.09
N LEU A 165 4.22 1.20 -10.60
CA LEU A 165 2.76 1.38 -10.53
C LEU A 165 2.25 1.72 -9.13
N MET A 166 2.99 1.30 -8.10
CA MET A 166 2.45 1.22 -6.75
C MET A 166 2.67 2.53 -5.98
N SER A 167 1.64 2.99 -5.27
CA SER A 167 1.72 4.13 -4.36
C SER A 167 1.48 3.69 -2.91
N GLY A 168 2.06 4.44 -1.97
CA GLY A 168 1.90 4.27 -0.54
C GLY A 168 1.24 5.49 0.07
N LYS A 169 0.33 5.24 1.01
CA LYS A 169 -0.40 6.27 1.76
C LYS A 169 -0.11 6.08 3.23
N ASN A 170 0.37 7.11 3.91
CA ASN A 170 0.64 7.05 5.33
C ASN A 170 -0.28 8.05 6.03
N PHE A 171 -0.97 7.62 7.08
CA PHE A 171 -1.96 8.42 7.79
C PHE A 171 -1.60 8.51 9.26
N GLY A 172 -1.67 9.73 9.79
CA GLY A 172 -1.60 10.05 11.20
C GLY A 172 -2.89 10.74 11.67
N PRO A 173 -2.92 11.24 12.91
CA PRO A 173 -4.09 11.95 13.44
C PRO A 173 -4.34 13.29 12.74
N ASP A 174 -3.29 14.04 12.42
CA ASP A 174 -3.39 15.42 11.92
C ASP A 174 -2.91 15.61 10.47
N CYS A 175 -2.20 14.62 9.92
CA CYS A 175 -1.63 14.71 8.58
C CYS A 175 -1.60 13.37 7.84
N ALA A 176 -1.37 13.45 6.53
CA ALA A 176 -1.20 12.30 5.66
C ALA A 176 -0.03 12.56 4.69
N LEU A 177 0.70 11.50 4.35
CA LEU A 177 1.82 11.51 3.41
C LEU A 177 1.58 10.50 2.29
N PHE A 178 1.69 10.97 1.06
CA PHE A 178 1.52 10.17 -0.16
C PHE A 178 2.87 10.03 -0.87
N GLU A 179 3.31 8.80 -1.13
CA GLU A 179 4.63 8.49 -1.69
C GLU A 179 4.53 7.33 -2.71
N ALA A 180 5.62 7.05 -3.42
CA ALA A 180 5.74 5.81 -4.17
C ALA A 180 5.76 4.60 -3.21
N GLY A 181 5.00 3.55 -3.54
CA GLY A 181 4.72 2.42 -2.64
C GLY A 181 5.85 1.40 -2.54
N SER A 182 6.79 1.40 -3.50
CA SER A 182 8.00 0.58 -3.46
C SER A 182 9.21 1.40 -3.89
N ARG A 183 10.36 1.10 -3.28
CA ARG A 183 11.63 1.83 -3.48
C ARG A 183 12.60 1.07 -4.37
N HIS A 184 12.23 -0.13 -4.82
CA HIS A 184 13.08 -0.99 -5.64
C HIS A 184 12.95 -0.65 -7.13
N LEU A 185 13.18 0.62 -7.46
CA LEU A 185 13.33 1.03 -8.85
C LEU A 185 14.72 0.57 -9.30
N THR A 186 14.78 -0.36 -10.27
CA THR A 186 16.02 -0.72 -10.94
C THR A 186 16.38 0.40 -11.91
N PHE A 187 17.33 1.26 -11.51
CA PHE A 187 17.79 2.39 -12.30
C PHE A 187 18.75 1.92 -13.40
N ILE A 188 18.47 2.27 -14.66
CA ILE A 188 19.45 2.17 -15.76
C ILE A 188 19.45 3.47 -16.60
N ASP A 189 18.34 4.23 -16.66
CA ASP A 189 18.23 5.47 -17.45
C ASP A 189 17.06 6.35 -16.97
N ASP A 190 17.29 7.65 -16.77
CA ASP A 190 16.29 8.60 -16.26
C ASP A 190 15.14 8.84 -17.27
N ASP A 191 15.43 8.72 -18.57
CA ASP A 191 14.45 8.90 -19.65
C ASP A 191 13.37 7.81 -19.66
N ASN A 192 13.59 6.72 -18.92
CA ASN A 192 12.76 5.51 -18.93
C ASN A 192 12.06 5.24 -17.59
N LEU A 193 12.04 6.21 -16.68
CA LEU A 193 11.40 6.11 -15.38
C LEU A 193 9.86 6.09 -15.49
N ASN A 194 9.23 5.11 -14.84
CA ASN A 194 7.78 5.03 -14.80
C ASN A 194 7.16 6.11 -13.88
N PRO A 195 6.38 7.09 -14.39
CA PRO A 195 5.80 8.16 -13.58
C PRO A 195 4.54 7.74 -12.81
N ILE A 196 3.99 6.56 -13.10
CA ILE A 196 2.64 6.16 -12.67
C ILE A 196 2.52 6.04 -11.15
N ALA A 197 3.53 5.52 -10.46
CA ALA A 197 3.53 5.41 -9.00
C ALA A 197 3.32 6.76 -8.32
N MET A 198 4.03 7.79 -8.77
CA MET A 198 3.91 9.14 -8.21
C MET A 198 2.59 9.79 -8.61
N LEU A 199 2.14 9.61 -9.85
CA LEU A 199 0.81 10.10 -10.27
C LEU A 199 -0.33 9.43 -9.48
N ASN A 200 -0.20 8.15 -9.14
CA ASN A 200 -1.12 7.45 -8.25
C ASN A 200 -1.10 8.03 -6.83
N ALA A 201 0.08 8.38 -6.31
CA ALA A 201 0.20 9.05 -5.01
C ALA A 201 -0.46 10.44 -5.03
N SER A 202 -0.23 11.25 -6.07
CA SER A 202 -0.86 12.56 -6.25
C SER A 202 -2.38 12.47 -6.38
N LYS A 203 -2.87 11.47 -7.10
CA LYS A 203 -4.31 11.17 -7.20
C LYS A 203 -4.91 10.81 -5.84
N ASP A 204 -4.21 10.00 -5.04
CA ASP A 204 -4.65 9.65 -3.69
C ASP A 204 -4.63 10.87 -2.74
N LEU A 205 -3.66 11.78 -2.88
CA LEU A 205 -3.63 13.07 -2.20
C LEU A 205 -4.84 13.94 -2.54
N LEU A 206 -5.18 14.08 -3.82
CA LEU A 206 -6.36 14.87 -4.24
C LEU A 206 -7.64 14.32 -3.61
N ARG A 207 -7.79 13.00 -3.56
CA ARG A 207 -8.93 12.37 -2.88
C ARG A 207 -8.95 12.71 -1.39
N TYR A 208 -7.81 12.68 -0.72
CA TYR A 208 -7.69 13.06 0.69
C TYR A 208 -8.08 14.54 0.95
N LEU A 209 -7.77 15.43 0.00
CA LEU A 209 -8.14 16.85 0.05
C LEU A 209 -9.62 17.12 -0.31
N GLY A 210 -10.44 16.09 -0.52
CA GLY A 210 -11.84 16.24 -0.94
C GLY A 210 -12.03 16.56 -2.43
N LEU A 211 -10.97 16.49 -3.23
CA LEU A 211 -10.95 16.78 -4.67
C LEU A 211 -11.19 15.50 -5.49
N GLY A 212 -12.27 14.78 -5.15
CA GLY A 212 -12.57 13.45 -5.68
C GLY A 212 -12.74 13.40 -7.20
N ASP A 213 -13.33 14.43 -7.81
CA ASP A 213 -13.54 14.49 -9.26
C ASP A 213 -12.22 14.55 -10.04
N TYR A 214 -11.25 15.35 -9.55
CA TYR A 214 -9.91 15.42 -10.14
C TYR A 214 -9.13 14.12 -9.95
N ALA A 215 -9.27 13.48 -8.80
CA ALA A 215 -8.68 12.16 -8.56
C ALA A 215 -9.25 11.10 -9.52
N GLU A 216 -10.56 11.10 -9.76
CA GLU A 216 -11.18 10.17 -10.70
C GLU A 216 -10.77 10.45 -12.16
N LEU A 217 -10.64 11.73 -12.53
CA LEU A 217 -10.13 12.14 -13.84
C LEU A 217 -8.72 11.60 -14.11
N ILE A 218 -7.78 11.79 -13.18
CA ILE A 218 -6.40 11.28 -13.29
C ILE A 218 -6.40 9.76 -13.33
N LYS A 219 -7.21 9.09 -12.48
CA LYS A 219 -7.35 7.63 -12.48
C LYS A 219 -7.79 7.09 -13.83
N GLN A 220 -8.80 7.70 -14.43
CA GLN A 220 -9.32 7.28 -15.74
C GLN A 220 -8.32 7.55 -16.86
N ALA A 221 -7.63 8.68 -16.83
CA ALA A 221 -6.58 9.00 -17.80
C ALA A 221 -5.42 8.00 -17.73
N ILE A 222 -4.89 7.70 -16.54
CA ILE A 222 -3.85 6.68 -16.34
C ILE A 222 -4.33 5.32 -16.88
N LYS A 223 -5.54 4.90 -16.50
CA LYS A 223 -6.11 3.63 -16.95
C LYS A 223 -6.23 3.58 -18.48
N LYS A 224 -6.71 4.64 -19.13
CA LYS A 224 -6.81 4.70 -20.59
C LYS A 224 -5.43 4.62 -21.25
N THR A 225 -4.47 5.44 -20.80
CA THR A 225 -3.11 5.46 -21.33
C THR A 225 -2.46 4.07 -21.28
N LEU A 226 -2.49 3.42 -20.11
CA LEU A 226 -1.84 2.13 -19.93
C LEU A 226 -2.63 0.99 -20.59
N SER A 227 -3.94 0.92 -20.37
CA SER A 227 -4.75 -0.26 -20.73
C SER A 227 -5.29 -0.25 -22.15
N VAL A 228 -5.58 0.94 -22.71
CA VAL A 228 -6.23 1.09 -24.02
C VAL A 228 -5.21 1.55 -25.05
N ASP A 229 -4.54 2.66 -24.78
CA ASP A 229 -3.59 3.27 -25.73
C ASP A 229 -2.27 2.50 -25.77
N LYS A 230 -2.00 1.66 -24.76
CA LYS A 230 -0.78 0.86 -24.59
C LYS A 230 0.51 1.69 -24.60
N VAL A 231 0.41 2.95 -24.15
CA VAL A 231 1.57 3.81 -23.93
C VAL A 231 2.15 3.46 -22.57
N GLN A 232 3.25 2.70 -22.56
CA GLN A 232 3.80 2.05 -21.37
C GLN A 232 5.32 2.17 -21.36
N THR A 233 5.89 2.43 -20.18
CA THR A 233 7.33 2.42 -19.95
C THR A 233 7.92 1.00 -20.01
N HIS A 234 9.24 0.91 -20.12
CA HIS A 234 9.96 -0.35 -20.29
C HIS A 234 9.79 -1.35 -19.14
N ASP A 235 9.65 -0.88 -17.90
CA ASP A 235 9.41 -1.74 -16.72
C ASP A 235 8.09 -2.52 -16.83
N LEU A 236 7.12 -1.99 -17.56
CA LEU A 236 5.84 -2.64 -17.86
C LEU A 236 5.87 -3.52 -19.13
N GLY A 237 7.02 -3.54 -19.83
CA GLY A 237 7.21 -4.23 -21.10
C GLY A 237 6.87 -3.41 -22.34
N GLY A 238 6.63 -2.11 -22.19
CA GLY A 238 6.47 -1.18 -23.31
C GLY A 238 7.79 -0.64 -23.85
N SER A 239 7.70 0.40 -24.68
CA SER A 239 8.85 1.06 -25.30
C SER A 239 8.79 2.58 -25.24
N ASN A 240 7.90 3.13 -24.42
CA ASN A 240 7.72 4.57 -24.31
C ASN A 240 8.61 5.17 -23.23
N THR A 241 9.03 6.40 -23.44
CA THR A 241 9.77 7.18 -22.45
C THR A 241 8.84 7.73 -21.36
N SER A 242 9.42 8.20 -20.25
CA SER A 242 8.71 8.89 -19.18
C SER A 242 7.82 10.02 -19.72
N ASP A 243 8.38 10.85 -20.61
CA ASP A 243 7.72 12.03 -21.16
C ASP A 243 6.56 11.66 -22.09
N GLU A 244 6.72 10.65 -22.93
CA GLU A 244 5.64 10.15 -23.80
C GLU A 244 4.44 9.67 -22.99
N VAL A 245 4.70 8.96 -21.87
CA VAL A 245 3.64 8.50 -20.97
C VAL A 245 2.93 9.70 -20.30
N VAL A 246 3.68 10.70 -19.82
CA VAL A 246 3.11 11.90 -19.20
C VAL A 246 2.27 12.70 -20.21
N GLU A 247 2.76 12.93 -21.43
CA GLU A 247 2.01 13.65 -22.46
C GLU A 247 0.74 12.91 -22.88
N ALA A 248 0.80 11.58 -22.99
CA ALA A 248 -0.39 10.78 -23.28
C ALA A 248 -1.45 10.91 -22.17
N ILE A 249 -1.03 10.92 -20.90
CA ILE A 249 -1.94 11.14 -19.75
C ILE A 249 -2.54 12.55 -19.80
N LYS A 250 -1.73 13.59 -20.05
CA LYS A 250 -2.22 14.98 -20.19
C LYS A 250 -3.25 15.12 -21.30
N SER A 251 -3.00 14.48 -22.45
CA SER A 251 -3.96 14.44 -23.57
C SER A 251 -5.27 13.77 -23.14
N ASN A 252 -5.19 12.61 -22.51
CA ASN A 252 -6.36 11.89 -22.00
C ASN A 252 -7.15 12.68 -20.93
N ILE A 253 -6.47 13.41 -20.05
CA ILE A 253 -7.11 14.34 -19.11
C ILE A 253 -7.86 15.43 -19.87
N SER A 254 -7.23 16.05 -20.86
CA SER A 254 -7.82 17.14 -21.65
C SER A 254 -9.07 16.68 -22.41
N ASP A 255 -9.07 15.44 -22.91
CA ASP A 255 -10.24 14.87 -23.57
C ASP A 255 -11.37 14.53 -22.59
N LEU A 256 -11.04 13.96 -21.43
CA LEU A 256 -12.02 13.66 -20.40
C LEU A 256 -12.63 14.94 -19.81
N LEU A 257 -11.88 16.04 -19.72
CA LEU A 257 -12.42 17.34 -19.28
C LEU A 257 -13.50 17.90 -20.23
N LYS A 258 -13.49 17.56 -21.52
CA LYS A 258 -14.52 18.01 -22.47
C LYS A 258 -15.88 17.39 -22.18
N SER A 259 -15.90 16.19 -21.62
CA SER A 259 -17.12 15.45 -21.28
C SER A 259 -17.46 15.46 -19.78
N ALA A 260 -16.50 15.79 -18.92
CA ALA A 260 -16.70 15.82 -17.48
C ALA A 260 -17.25 17.17 -17.00
N HIS A 261 -18.22 17.14 -16.08
CA HIS A 261 -18.75 18.32 -15.41
C HIS A 261 -17.84 18.78 -14.26
N VAL A 262 -16.55 18.95 -14.50
CA VAL A 262 -15.59 19.44 -13.50
C VAL A 262 -15.47 20.96 -13.62
N LYS A 263 -15.64 21.69 -12.52
CA LYS A 263 -15.37 23.14 -12.51
C LYS A 263 -13.88 23.35 -12.75
N LEU A 264 -13.52 23.98 -13.86
CA LEU A 264 -12.18 24.52 -14.03
C LEU A 264 -12.03 25.72 -13.09
N PHE A 265 -10.93 25.77 -12.35
CA PHE A 265 -10.56 26.92 -11.52
C PHE A 265 -10.04 28.06 -12.41
#